data_AF-A0A661RM49-F1
#
_entry.id   AF-A0A661RM49-F1
#
_cell.length_a   1.000
_cell.length_b   1.000
_cell.length_c   1.000
_cell.angle_alpha   90.00
_cell.angle_beta   90.00
_cell.angle_gamma   90.00
#
_symmetry.space_group_name_H-M   'P 1'
#
loop_
_entity.id
_entity.type
_entity.pdbx_description
1 polymer ?
#
loop_
_entity_poly.entity_id
_entity_poly.type
_entity_poly.pdbx_seq_one_letter_code
_entity_poly.pdbx_strand_id
1 'polypeptide(L)'
;MSLKIKGILQKINFIETDMDLHKQILVSIPSHEKTEIKAIISRIADKKQQIHELRQKIKQIDEDEYNKIIAIENSVLTFRQIAKDKQFTQVNTLNESGVCFITFIDGTRLDCLVTAKEENGNWTVLTLEGETKEYPGELIK
;
A
#
# COMPACT_ATOMS: atom_id res chain seq x y z
N MET A 1 6.08 9.17 13.64
CA MET A 1 5.20 8.06 14.08
C MET A 1 5.50 7.60 15.50
N SER A 2 4.47 7.55 16.36
CA SER A 2 4.59 7.09 17.75
C SER A 2 4.70 5.56 17.86
N LEU A 3 5.33 5.05 18.94
CA LEU A 3 5.43 3.60 19.22
C LEU A 3 4.05 2.94 19.32
N LYS A 4 3.05 3.69 19.81
CA LYS A 4 1.66 3.23 19.94
C LYS A 4 1.02 3.01 18.57
N ILE A 5 1.18 3.96 17.64
CA ILE A 5 0.68 3.83 16.27
C ILE A 5 1.39 2.68 15.54
N LYS A 6 2.72 2.58 15.67
CA LYS A 6 3.49 1.45 15.12
C LYS A 6 2.96 0.10 15.61
N GLY A 7 2.67 -0.03 16.90
CA GLY A 7 2.08 -1.25 17.46
C GLY A 7 0.67 -1.54 16.93
N ILE A 8 -0.15 -0.51 16.66
CA ILE A 8 -1.46 -0.70 16.04
C ILE A 8 -1.31 -1.16 14.58
N LEU A 9 -0.42 -0.54 13.80
CA LEU A 9 -0.15 -0.93 12.41
C LEU A 9 0.37 -2.37 12.30
N GLN A 10 1.23 -2.81 13.22
CA GLN A 10 1.66 -4.21 13.28
C GLN A 10 0.50 -5.18 13.52
N LYS A 11 -0.46 -4.81 14.37
CA LYS A 11 -1.68 -5.61 14.59
C LYS A 11 -2.57 -5.64 13.36
N ILE A 12 -2.74 -4.49 12.68
CA ILE A 12 -3.48 -4.41 11.41
C ILE A 12 -2.85 -5.37 10.39
N ASN A 13 -1.53 -5.31 10.19
CA ASN A 13 -0.82 -6.17 9.24
C ASN A 13 -0.99 -7.67 9.56
N PHE A 14 -0.97 -8.06 10.84
CA PHE A 14 -1.25 -9.44 11.24
C PHE A 14 -2.67 -9.87 10.86
N ILE A 15 -3.68 -9.03 11.14
CA ILE A 15 -5.08 -9.32 10.81
C ILE A 15 -5.28 -9.37 9.29
N GLU A 16 -4.59 -8.52 8.52
CA GLU A 16 -4.62 -8.52 7.06
C GLU A 16 -4.03 -9.80 6.48
N THR A 17 -2.88 -10.25 7.00
CA THR A 17 -2.25 -11.51 6.59
C THR A 17 -3.16 -12.72 6.86
N ASP A 18 -3.78 -12.76 8.03
CA ASP A 18 -4.73 -13.82 8.40
C ASP A 18 -6.04 -13.74 7.59
N MET A 19 -6.50 -12.52 7.26
CA MET A 19 -7.63 -12.33 6.36
C MET A 19 -7.31 -12.82 4.94
N ASP A 20 -6.10 -12.60 4.44
CA ASP A 20 -5.68 -13.10 3.12
C ASP A 20 -5.60 -14.62 3.08
N LEU A 21 -5.18 -15.28 4.17
CA LEU A 21 -5.29 -16.74 4.32
C LEU A 21 -6.75 -17.21 4.17
N HIS A 22 -7.70 -16.54 4.83
CA HIS A 22 -9.11 -16.89 4.67
C HIS A 22 -9.66 -16.64 3.26
N LYS A 23 -9.18 -15.61 2.54
CA LYS A 23 -9.55 -15.40 1.13
C LYS A 23 -9.04 -16.55 0.25
N GLN A 24 -7.83 -17.05 0.50
CA GLN A 24 -7.30 -18.21 -0.22
C GLN A 24 -8.12 -19.48 0.06
N ILE A 25 -8.45 -19.71 1.33
CA ILE A 25 -9.35 -20.82 1.73
C ILE A 25 -10.69 -20.69 0.99
N LEU A 26 -11.29 -19.50 0.97
CA LEU A 26 -12.57 -19.25 0.30
C LEU A 26 -12.58 -19.67 -1.17
N VAL A 27 -11.49 -19.41 -1.90
CA VAL A 27 -11.36 -19.77 -3.33
C VAL A 27 -11.20 -21.29 -3.50
N SER A 28 -10.71 -22.00 -2.48
CA SER A 28 -10.52 -23.45 -2.52
C SER A 28 -11.77 -24.27 -2.16
N ILE A 29 -12.77 -23.66 -1.53
CA ILE A 29 -13.99 -24.37 -1.10
C ILE A 29 -14.88 -24.69 -2.32
N PRO A 30 -15.33 -25.95 -2.48
CA PRO A 30 -16.28 -26.32 -3.52
C PRO A 30 -17.57 -25.49 -3.47
N SER A 31 -18.07 -25.05 -4.62
CA SER A 31 -19.22 -24.13 -4.70
C SER A 31 -20.53 -24.67 -4.10
N HIS A 32 -20.66 -25.97 -3.92
CA HIS A 32 -21.82 -26.62 -3.30
C HIS A 32 -21.78 -26.58 -1.76
N GLU A 33 -20.62 -26.31 -1.15
CA GLU A 33 -20.43 -26.24 0.30
C GLU A 33 -20.79 -24.85 0.86
N LYS A 34 -22.04 -24.44 0.66
CA LYS A 34 -22.54 -23.10 0.99
C LYS A 34 -22.36 -22.72 2.46
N THR A 35 -22.46 -23.68 3.38
CA THR A 35 -22.30 -23.45 4.82
C THR A 35 -20.87 -23.02 5.16
N GLU A 36 -19.88 -23.68 4.57
CA GLU A 36 -18.47 -23.38 4.81
C GLU A 36 -18.08 -22.04 4.17
N ILE A 37 -18.54 -21.79 2.94
CA ILE A 37 -18.42 -20.49 2.26
C ILE A 37 -18.94 -19.37 3.16
N LYS A 38 -20.15 -19.52 3.72
CA LYS A 38 -20.76 -18.51 4.60
C LYS A 38 -19.93 -18.29 5.86
N ALA A 39 -19.41 -19.35 6.48
CA ALA A 39 -18.59 -19.25 7.68
C ALA A 39 -17.29 -18.48 7.42
N ILE A 40 -16.61 -18.76 6.29
CA ILE A 40 -15.37 -18.05 5.92
C ILE A 40 -15.65 -16.58 5.56
N ILE A 41 -16.73 -16.28 4.84
CA ILE A 41 -17.15 -14.90 4.54
C ILE A 41 -17.38 -14.11 5.84
N SER A 42 -18.05 -14.72 6.84
CA SER A 42 -18.26 -14.08 8.14
C SER A 42 -16.94 -13.75 8.82
N ARG A 43 -15.99 -14.70 8.86
CA ARG A 43 -14.66 -14.46 9.45
C ARG A 43 -13.90 -13.34 8.75
N ILE A 44 -13.99 -13.25 7.42
CA ILE A 44 -13.40 -12.15 6.66
C ILE A 44 -14.05 -10.82 7.04
N ALA A 45 -15.38 -10.78 7.16
CA ALA A 45 -16.11 -9.58 7.56
C ALA A 45 -15.71 -9.12 8.98
N ASP A 46 -15.61 -10.04 9.93
CA ASP A 46 -15.18 -9.74 11.31
C ASP A 46 -13.75 -9.17 11.36
N LYS A 47 -12.84 -9.71 10.53
CA LYS A 47 -11.47 -9.18 10.42
C LYS A 47 -11.43 -7.78 9.82
N LYS A 48 -12.24 -7.53 8.78
CA LYS A 48 -12.39 -6.17 8.21
C LYS A 48 -12.87 -5.18 9.26
N GLN A 49 -13.83 -5.58 10.08
CA GLN A 49 -14.34 -4.74 11.17
C GLN A 49 -13.25 -4.43 12.21
N GLN A 50 -12.47 -5.43 12.61
CA GLN A 50 -11.34 -5.22 13.53
C GLN A 50 -10.28 -4.25 12.97
N ILE A 51 -9.94 -4.38 11.68
CA ILE A 51 -9.03 -3.43 11.01
C ILE A 51 -9.61 -2.01 11.04
N HIS A 52 -10.89 -1.86 10.73
CA HIS A 52 -11.56 -0.57 10.77
C HIS A 52 -11.50 0.08 12.16
N GLU A 53 -11.77 -0.68 13.23
CA GLU A 53 -11.68 -0.18 14.61
C GLU A 53 -10.26 0.21 15.00
N LEU A 54 -9.25 -0.56 14.59
CA LEU A 54 -7.84 -0.20 14.82
C LEU A 54 -7.46 1.09 14.09
N ARG A 55 -7.94 1.28 12.86
CA ARG A 55 -7.77 2.52 12.09
C ARG A 55 -8.42 3.72 12.79
N GLN A 56 -9.62 3.56 13.33
CA GLN A 56 -10.27 4.62 14.14
C GLN A 56 -9.47 4.94 15.40
N LYS A 57 -8.84 3.95 16.04
CA LYS A 57 -7.94 4.21 17.17
C LYS A 57 -6.71 5.01 16.77
N ILE A 58 -6.12 4.76 15.59
CA ILE A 58 -5.02 5.61 15.08
C ILE A 58 -5.53 7.04 14.92
N LYS A 59 -6.68 7.24 14.27
CA LYS A 59 -7.28 8.57 14.08
C LYS A 59 -7.49 9.32 15.39
N GLN A 60 -7.97 8.64 16.44
CA GLN A 60 -8.15 9.23 17.77
C GLN A 60 -6.83 9.59 18.48
N ILE A 61 -5.75 8.88 18.17
CA ILE A 61 -4.42 9.15 18.75
C ILE A 61 -3.75 10.30 18.00
N ASP A 62 -3.85 10.30 16.67
CA ASP A 62 -3.19 11.23 15.77
C ASP A 62 -3.93 11.22 14.41
N GLU A 63 -4.72 12.27 14.16
CA GLU A 63 -5.51 12.39 12.94
C GLU A 63 -4.64 12.66 11.71
N ASP A 64 -3.52 13.38 11.87
CA ASP A 64 -2.60 13.69 10.77
C ASP A 64 -1.87 12.43 10.29
N GLU A 65 -1.35 11.62 11.22
CA GLU A 65 -0.74 10.34 10.88
C GLU A 65 -1.77 9.37 10.27
N TYR A 66 -3.01 9.37 10.77
CA TYR A 66 -4.10 8.62 10.13
C TYR A 66 -4.33 9.06 8.68
N ASN A 67 -4.47 10.36 8.44
CA ASN A 67 -4.69 10.90 7.10
C ASN A 67 -3.53 10.57 6.16
N LYS A 68 -2.29 10.64 6.66
CA LYS A 68 -1.09 10.25 5.91
C LYS A 68 -1.11 8.77 5.52
N ILE A 69 -1.48 7.88 6.45
CA ILE A 69 -1.64 6.44 6.16
C ILE A 69 -2.67 6.23 5.06
N ILE A 70 -3.84 6.86 5.16
CA ILE A 70 -4.89 6.75 4.14
C ILE A 70 -4.44 7.29 2.78
N ALA A 71 -3.70 8.40 2.75
CA ALA A 71 -3.13 8.95 1.53
C ALA A 71 -2.17 7.94 0.86
N ILE A 72 -1.26 7.34 1.64
CA ILE A 72 -0.34 6.31 1.15
C ILE A 72 -1.11 5.09 0.62
N GLU A 73 -2.08 4.58 1.36
CA GLU A 73 -2.89 3.43 0.94
C GLU A 73 -3.60 3.69 -0.40
N ASN A 74 -4.21 4.87 -0.56
CA ASN A 74 -4.87 5.27 -1.80
C ASN A 74 -3.87 5.41 -2.96
N SER A 75 -2.72 6.03 -2.71
CA SER A 75 -1.66 6.16 -3.71
C SER A 75 -1.08 4.82 -4.13
N VAL A 76 -1.00 3.84 -3.22
CA VAL A 76 -0.61 2.46 -3.58
C VAL A 76 -1.63 1.82 -4.52
N LEU A 77 -2.94 2.07 -4.33
CA LEU A 77 -3.97 1.60 -5.25
C LEU A 77 -3.85 2.26 -6.63
N THR A 78 -3.63 3.58 -6.66
CA THR A 78 -3.39 4.32 -7.91
C THR A 78 -2.15 3.78 -8.63
N PHE A 79 -1.05 3.60 -7.92
CA PHE A 79 0.18 3.04 -8.47
C PHE A 79 -0.04 1.63 -9.03
N ARG A 80 -0.77 0.77 -8.33
CA ARG A 80 -1.13 -0.58 -8.83
C ARG A 80 -1.99 -0.53 -10.09
N GLN A 81 -2.84 0.48 -10.23
CA GLN A 81 -3.63 0.65 -11.44
C GLN A 81 -2.75 1.07 -12.62
N ILE A 82 -1.86 2.05 -12.42
CA ILE A 82 -0.84 2.46 -13.41
C ILE A 82 0.01 1.24 -13.82
N ALA A 83 0.41 0.41 -12.86
CA ALA A 83 1.23 -0.77 -13.09
C ALA A 83 0.56 -1.86 -13.94
N LYS A 84 -0.77 -1.84 -14.10
CA LYS A 84 -1.46 -2.77 -15.01
C LYS A 84 -1.39 -2.29 -16.45
N ASP A 85 -1.37 -0.98 -16.65
CA ASP A 85 -1.46 -0.35 -17.97
C ASP A 85 -0.07 -0.06 -18.57
N LYS A 86 0.96 -0.03 -17.72
CA LYS A 86 2.33 0.35 -18.10
C LYS A 86 3.33 -0.76 -17.89
N GLN A 87 4.38 -0.77 -18.73
CA GLN A 87 5.53 -1.63 -18.55
C GLN A 87 6.67 -0.86 -17.90
N PHE A 88 7.12 -1.37 -16.75
CA PHE A 88 8.25 -0.81 -16.02
C PHE A 88 9.52 -1.61 -16.30
N THR A 89 10.60 -0.90 -16.63
CA THR A 89 11.94 -1.46 -16.84
C THR A 89 12.74 -1.54 -15.55
N GLN A 90 12.40 -0.72 -14.56
CA GLN A 90 13.05 -0.68 -13.25
C GLN A 90 12.05 -0.30 -12.17
N VAL A 91 12.13 -0.94 -11.00
CA VAL A 91 11.38 -0.57 -9.79
C VAL A 91 12.34 -0.59 -8.61
N ASN A 92 12.35 0.49 -7.83
CA ASN A 92 13.04 0.55 -6.54
C ASN A 92 12.04 0.86 -5.45
N THR A 93 12.10 0.12 -4.33
CA THR A 93 11.24 0.32 -3.18
C THR A 93 12.07 0.60 -1.94
N LEU A 94 11.60 1.51 -1.09
CA LEU A 94 12.28 1.85 0.15
C LEU A 94 12.51 0.63 1.05
N ASN A 95 11.62 -0.36 1.00
CA ASN A 95 11.72 -1.59 1.79
C ASN A 95 12.84 -2.53 1.32
N GLU A 96 13.14 -2.58 0.03
CA GLU A 96 14.14 -3.51 -0.52
C GLU A 96 15.53 -2.88 -0.58
N SER A 97 15.63 -1.61 -0.99
CA SER A 97 16.90 -0.91 -1.13
C SER A 97 17.32 -0.17 0.13
N GLY A 98 16.42 0.02 1.10
CA GLY A 98 16.62 0.87 2.28
C GLY A 98 16.68 2.37 1.97
N VAL A 99 16.71 2.75 0.68
CA VAL A 99 16.82 4.13 0.20
C VAL A 99 16.05 4.25 -1.12
N CYS A 100 15.09 5.18 -1.18
CA CYS A 100 14.36 5.52 -2.40
C CYS A 100 14.36 7.04 -2.55
N PHE A 101 14.94 7.53 -3.64
CA PHE A 101 14.82 8.92 -4.07
C PHE A 101 15.00 9.03 -5.59
N ILE A 102 14.47 10.11 -6.17
CA ILE A 102 14.87 10.60 -7.50
C ILE A 102 15.59 11.94 -7.36
N THR A 103 16.51 12.21 -8.27
CA THR A 103 17.20 13.50 -8.37
C THR A 103 16.77 14.17 -9.67
N PHE A 104 16.22 15.36 -9.58
CA PHE A 104 15.87 16.17 -10.73
C PHE A 104 17.13 16.80 -11.35
N ILE A 105 17.04 17.22 -12.61
CA ILE A 105 18.15 17.85 -13.34
C ILE A 105 18.69 19.13 -12.68
N ASP A 106 17.85 19.83 -11.91
CA ASP A 106 18.20 21.02 -11.13
C ASP A 106 18.95 20.69 -9.82
N GLY A 107 19.13 19.40 -9.52
CA GLY A 107 19.75 18.89 -8.29
C GLY A 107 18.77 18.69 -7.14
N THR A 108 17.48 19.01 -7.30
CA THR A 108 16.47 18.76 -6.28
C THR A 108 16.30 17.27 -6.06
N ARG A 109 16.22 16.85 -4.80
CA ARG A 109 15.97 15.45 -4.41
C ARG A 109 14.55 15.30 -3.90
N LEU A 110 13.87 14.24 -4.37
CA LEU A 110 12.57 13.82 -3.85
C LEU A 110 12.68 12.41 -3.28
N ASP A 111 12.46 12.28 -1.97
CA ASP A 111 12.39 10.99 -1.30
C ASP A 111 11.04 10.29 -1.58
N CYS A 112 11.08 8.97 -1.63
CA CYS A 112 9.95 8.16 -2.05
C CYS A 112 9.79 6.87 -1.25
N LEU A 113 8.62 6.25 -1.37
CA LEU A 113 8.39 4.87 -0.97
C LEU A 113 8.66 3.92 -2.14
N VAL A 114 8.30 4.32 -3.37
CA VAL A 114 8.49 3.53 -4.60
C VAL A 114 8.83 4.47 -5.75
N THR A 115 9.79 4.08 -6.59
CA THR A 115 10.04 4.65 -7.92
C THR A 115 10.00 3.56 -8.95
N ALA A 116 9.33 3.80 -10.07
CA ALA A 116 9.37 2.91 -11.22
C ALA A 116 9.66 3.70 -12.50
N LYS A 117 10.61 3.20 -13.29
CA LYS A 117 10.94 3.72 -14.62
C LYS A 117 10.17 2.94 -15.67
N GLU A 118 9.46 3.64 -16.52
CA GLU A 118 8.72 3.10 -17.67
C GLU A 118 9.65 2.86 -18.87
N GLU A 119 9.21 2.04 -19.83
CA GLU A 119 9.93 1.82 -21.10
C GLU A 119 10.14 3.11 -21.91
N ASN A 120 9.18 4.04 -21.86
CA ASN A 120 9.28 5.35 -22.52
C ASN A 120 10.26 6.32 -21.81
N GLY A 121 10.88 5.89 -20.70
CA GLY A 121 11.82 6.69 -19.91
C GLY A 121 11.18 7.55 -18.81
N ASN A 122 9.86 7.65 -18.74
CA ASN A 122 9.15 8.37 -17.68
C ASN A 122 9.24 7.61 -16.35
N TRP A 123 9.02 8.35 -15.27
CA TRP A 123 9.07 7.82 -13.92
C TRP A 123 7.74 8.00 -13.21
N THR A 124 7.24 6.92 -12.63
CA THR A 124 6.14 6.97 -11.66
C THR A 124 6.74 6.87 -10.26
N VAL A 125 6.39 7.80 -9.38
CA VAL A 125 6.92 7.92 -8.02
C VAL A 125 5.78 7.95 -7.02
N LEU A 126 5.89 7.18 -5.95
CA LEU A 126 5.03 7.27 -4.78
C LEU A 126 5.82 7.90 -3.63
N THR A 127 5.43 9.10 -3.20
CA THR A 127 6.17 9.90 -2.22
C THR A 127 5.96 9.42 -0.78
N LEU A 128 6.79 9.91 0.16
CA LEU A 128 6.62 9.63 1.59
C LEU A 128 5.34 10.23 2.19
N GLU A 129 4.76 11.22 1.51
CA GLU A 129 3.52 11.91 1.86
C GLU A 129 2.28 11.17 1.34
N GLY A 130 2.48 10.14 0.53
CA GLY A 130 1.38 9.37 -0.06
C GLY A 130 0.79 10.05 -1.29
N GLU A 131 1.63 10.60 -2.16
CA GLU A 131 1.23 11.10 -3.48
C GLU A 131 1.82 10.22 -4.58
N THR A 132 1.01 9.84 -5.56
CA THR A 132 1.50 9.24 -6.81
C THR A 132 1.71 10.33 -7.85
N LYS A 133 2.94 10.48 -8.34
CA LYS A 133 3.32 11.47 -9.35
C LYS A 133 4.03 10.82 -10.52
N GLU A 134 3.83 11.39 -11.70
CA GLU A 134 4.52 10.98 -12.91
C GLU A 134 5.42 12.12 -13.37
N TYR A 135 6.66 11.78 -13.72
CA TYR A 135 7.68 12.73 -14.14
C TYR A 135 8.28 12.29 -15.48
N PRO A 136 8.39 13.20 -16.47
CA PRO A 136 9.14 12.94 -17.68
C PRO A 136 10.59 12.56 -17.37
N GLY A 137 11.12 11.58 -18.10
CA GLY A 137 12.51 11.13 -17.93
C GLY A 137 13.54 12.25 -18.10
N GLU A 138 13.24 13.24 -18.95
CA GLU A 138 14.09 14.41 -19.22
C GLU A 138 14.31 15.31 -17.99
N LEU A 139 13.43 15.23 -16.99
CA LEU A 139 13.54 15.99 -15.75
C LEU A 139 14.37 15.28 -14.68
N ILE A 140 14.75 14.02 -14.89
CA ILE A 140 15.42 13.18 -13.89
C ILE A 140 16.85 12.85 -14.35
N LYS A 141 17.79 12.98 -13.43
CA LYS A 141 19.23 12.81 -13.64
C LYS A 141 19.68 11.36 -13.62
#